data_AF-A0A4Q3JQZ1-F1
#
_entry.id   AF-A0A4Q3JQZ1-F1
#
_cell.length_a   1.000
_cell.length_b   1.000
_cell.length_c   1.000
_cell.angle_alpha   90.00
_cell.angle_beta   90.00
_cell.angle_gamma   90.00
#
_symmetry.space_group_name_H-M   'P 1'
#
loop_
_entity.id
_entity.type
_entity.pdbx_description
1 polymer ?
#
loop_
_entity_poly.entity_id
_entity_poly.type
_entity_poly.pdbx_seq_one_letter_code
_entity_poly.pdbx_strand_id
1 'polypeptide(L)'
;MAHEPTTSAPDWLAPLAPTERPFDYCLLPYEPPASPDHKLPSAWALARTHALGGATGPAAGAMVGALREALGPGRTVWGAKLDATSGELSWELYFYRNPHQHPDLSVARVAAALAPWLRVRVPSRELPPWLMFSVAFDRAALAGPGEGELTVYVAEGNLAYRYAGDEVELRNHYLFLDPRGQIEQVLTRLRHLVHASVSGPALATLLPPGPMREARHICCAAKRHHDAIYFSRVRGPQLVAELRRLGWPPELLADLEAAAPRLDHLLWDYGYDVRRVDGALAFERSGFYGYF
;
A
#
# COMPACT_ATOMS: atom_id res chain seq x y z
N MET A 1 -5.58 -46.64 -3.69
CA MET A 1 -4.89 -45.34 -3.83
C MET A 1 -5.94 -44.26 -3.64
N ALA A 2 -5.99 -43.65 -2.46
CA ALA A 2 -6.89 -42.55 -2.20
C ALA A 2 -6.33 -41.31 -2.92
N HIS A 3 -7.11 -40.74 -3.83
CA HIS A 3 -6.82 -39.42 -4.38
C HIS A 3 -6.97 -38.41 -3.23
N GLU A 4 -5.87 -37.84 -2.77
CA GLU A 4 -5.92 -36.60 -2.00
C GLU A 4 -6.62 -35.55 -2.87
N PRO A 5 -7.64 -34.85 -2.35
CA PRO A 5 -8.22 -33.74 -3.06
C PRO A 5 -7.13 -32.68 -3.19
N THR A 6 -6.70 -32.40 -4.42
CA THR A 6 -5.93 -31.19 -4.73
C THR A 6 -6.80 -30.01 -4.30
N THR A 7 -6.54 -29.48 -3.11
CA THR A 7 -7.12 -28.23 -2.65
C THR A 7 -6.63 -27.16 -3.62
N SER A 8 -7.50 -26.80 -4.56
CA SER A 8 -7.27 -25.68 -5.45
C SER A 8 -6.93 -24.46 -4.60
N ALA A 9 -5.89 -23.72 -4.97
CA ALA A 9 -5.60 -22.45 -4.33
C ALA A 9 -6.89 -21.60 -4.33
N PRO A 10 -7.21 -20.92 -3.23
CA PRO A 10 -8.45 -20.13 -3.18
C PRO A 10 -8.45 -19.08 -4.29
N ASP A 11 -9.60 -18.84 -4.93
CA ASP A 11 -9.74 -18.03 -6.15
C ASP A 11 -9.11 -16.63 -6.05
N TRP A 12 -9.00 -16.08 -4.85
CA TRP A 12 -8.39 -14.77 -4.64
C TRP A 12 -6.85 -14.76 -4.79
N LEU A 13 -6.22 -15.92 -4.75
CA LEU A 13 -4.81 -16.16 -5.07
C LEU A 13 -4.59 -16.70 -6.49
N ALA A 14 -5.63 -16.69 -7.33
CA ALA A 14 -5.48 -17.06 -8.73
C ALA A 14 -4.47 -16.13 -9.43
N PRO A 15 -3.62 -16.67 -10.33
CA PRO A 15 -2.76 -15.86 -11.18
C PRO A 15 -3.55 -14.84 -12.01
N LEU A 16 -2.89 -13.77 -12.43
CA LEU A 16 -3.43 -12.83 -13.40
C LEU A 16 -3.72 -13.53 -14.72
N ALA A 17 -4.80 -13.13 -15.40
CA ALA A 17 -5.01 -13.58 -16.77
C ALA A 17 -3.89 -13.02 -17.67
N PRO A 18 -3.47 -13.73 -18.75
CA PRO A 18 -2.40 -13.26 -19.63
C PRO A 18 -2.63 -11.88 -20.26
N THR A 19 -3.89 -11.45 -20.36
CA THR A 19 -4.30 -10.14 -20.90
C THR A 19 -4.42 -9.05 -19.83
N GLU A 20 -4.36 -9.42 -18.55
CA GLU A 20 -4.50 -8.49 -17.43
C GLU A 20 -3.16 -7.80 -17.15
N ARG A 21 -3.22 -6.48 -16.97
CA ARG A 21 -2.03 -5.68 -16.69
C ARG A 21 -1.90 -5.46 -15.20
N PRO A 22 -0.69 -5.58 -14.64
CA PRO A 22 -0.46 -5.18 -13.26
C PRO A 22 -0.49 -3.66 -13.08
N PHE A 23 -0.77 -3.24 -11.85
CA PHE A 23 -0.94 -1.86 -11.46
C PHE A 23 0.05 -1.48 -10.34
N ASP A 24 0.50 -0.22 -10.35
CA ASP A 24 1.16 0.37 -9.17
C ASP A 24 0.14 0.88 -8.15
N TYR A 25 0.61 1.38 -7.01
CA TYR A 25 -0.26 1.90 -5.94
C TYR A 25 -1.08 3.12 -6.34
N CYS A 26 -0.83 3.75 -7.50
CA CYS A 26 -1.65 4.79 -8.11
C CYS A 26 -2.71 4.25 -9.09
N LEU A 27 -2.87 2.93 -9.17
CA LEU A 27 -3.61 2.20 -10.18
C LEU A 27 -3.22 2.55 -11.63
N LEU A 28 -1.96 2.93 -11.86
CA LEU A 28 -1.46 3.11 -13.21
C LEU A 28 -0.95 1.76 -13.75
N PRO A 29 -1.49 1.27 -14.87
CA PRO A 29 -1.04 0.00 -15.42
C PRO A 29 0.42 0.08 -15.87
N TYR A 30 1.09 -1.07 -15.90
CA TYR A 30 2.43 -1.21 -16.47
C TYR A 30 2.59 -2.51 -17.24
N GLU A 31 3.59 -2.55 -18.11
CA GLU A 31 3.99 -3.79 -18.76
C GLU A 31 4.77 -4.64 -17.77
N PRO A 32 4.34 -5.89 -17.51
CA PRO A 32 5.04 -6.75 -16.58
C PRO A 32 6.45 -7.04 -17.12
N PRO A 33 7.50 -6.93 -16.29
CA PRO A 33 8.87 -7.19 -16.72
C PRO A 33 9.18 -8.65 -17.10
N ALA A 34 8.27 -9.59 -16.81
CA ALA A 34 8.34 -10.99 -17.17
C ALA A 34 6.92 -11.52 -17.39
N SER A 35 6.74 -12.67 -18.08
CA SER A 35 5.40 -13.24 -18.27
C SER A 35 4.71 -13.50 -16.92
N PRO A 36 3.42 -13.14 -16.75
CA PRO A 36 2.65 -13.45 -15.54
C PRO A 36 2.17 -14.92 -15.47
N ASP A 37 2.38 -15.71 -16.52
CA ASP A 37 1.86 -17.08 -16.61
C ASP A 37 2.34 -17.96 -15.44
N HIS A 38 1.38 -18.61 -14.77
CA HIS A 38 1.61 -19.49 -13.60
C HIS A 38 2.33 -18.84 -12.41
N LYS A 39 2.36 -17.50 -12.35
CA LYS A 39 3.00 -16.74 -11.28
C LYS A 39 2.05 -16.37 -10.15
N LEU A 40 2.62 -15.96 -9.00
CA LEU A 40 1.85 -15.62 -7.81
C LEU A 40 1.33 -14.18 -7.91
N PRO A 41 0.04 -13.90 -7.63
CA PRO A 41 -0.46 -12.52 -7.62
C PRO A 41 0.14 -11.74 -6.43
N SER A 42 0.10 -10.41 -6.50
CA SER A 42 0.51 -9.54 -5.37
C SER A 42 -0.24 -9.85 -4.07
N ALA A 43 -1.51 -10.26 -4.16
CA ALA A 43 -2.32 -10.68 -3.01
C ALA A 43 -1.68 -11.84 -2.20
N TRP A 44 -0.79 -12.62 -2.79
CA TRP A 44 -0.02 -13.62 -2.06
C TRP A 44 0.84 -12.99 -0.96
N ALA A 45 1.50 -11.86 -1.25
CA ALA A 45 2.31 -11.15 -0.25
C ALA A 45 1.43 -10.55 0.85
N LEU A 46 0.25 -10.01 0.51
CA LEU A 46 -0.74 -9.59 1.50
C LEU A 46 -1.11 -10.74 2.44
N ALA A 47 -1.36 -11.93 1.90
CA ALA A 47 -1.64 -13.13 2.70
C ALA A 47 -0.52 -13.45 3.69
N ARG A 48 0.76 -13.33 3.27
CA ARG A 48 1.92 -13.54 4.15
C ARG A 48 1.92 -12.52 5.29
N THR A 49 1.64 -11.25 5.00
CA THR A 49 1.59 -10.22 6.04
C THR A 49 0.46 -10.46 7.05
N HIS A 50 -0.73 -10.88 6.61
CA HIS A 50 -1.81 -11.28 7.51
C HIS A 50 -1.40 -12.45 8.42
N ALA A 51 -0.75 -13.48 7.86
CA ALA A 51 -0.28 -14.62 8.64
C ALA A 51 0.72 -14.20 9.73
N LEU A 52 1.64 -13.28 9.42
CA LEU A 52 2.58 -12.70 10.40
C LEU A 52 1.87 -11.87 11.47
N GLY A 53 0.78 -11.19 11.11
CA GLY A 53 -0.10 -10.50 12.03
C GLY A 53 -0.93 -11.41 12.95
N GLY A 54 -0.74 -12.74 12.86
CA GLY A 54 -1.50 -13.74 13.62
C GLY A 54 -2.84 -14.11 13.00
N ALA A 55 -3.17 -13.58 11.82
CA ALA A 55 -4.38 -13.92 11.08
C ALA A 55 -4.08 -15.04 10.07
N THR A 56 -4.11 -16.28 10.55
CA THR A 56 -4.03 -17.47 9.70
C THR A 56 -5.43 -18.04 9.50
N GLY A 57 -6.14 -17.60 8.46
CA GLY A 57 -7.45 -18.19 8.21
C GLY A 57 -8.26 -17.67 7.01
N PRO A 58 -9.46 -18.23 6.81
CA PRO A 58 -10.38 -17.86 5.73
C PRO A 58 -10.81 -16.39 5.74
N ALA A 59 -10.77 -15.72 6.90
CA ALA A 59 -11.27 -14.36 7.06
C ALA A 59 -10.55 -13.32 6.17
N ALA A 60 -9.21 -13.39 6.10
CA ALA A 60 -8.43 -12.51 5.24
C ALA A 60 -8.77 -12.70 3.75
N GLY A 61 -8.90 -13.96 3.31
CA GLY A 61 -9.30 -14.27 1.95
C GLY A 61 -10.75 -13.88 1.64
N ALA A 62 -11.64 -13.99 2.64
CA ALA A 62 -13.04 -13.62 2.50
C ALA A 62 -13.23 -12.11 2.36
N MET A 63 -12.43 -11.28 3.03
CA MET A 63 -12.42 -9.82 2.83
C MET A 63 -11.99 -9.47 1.39
N VAL A 64 -10.92 -10.07 0.89
CA VAL A 64 -10.46 -9.90 -0.50
C VAL A 64 -11.55 -10.34 -1.48
N GLY A 65 -12.18 -11.49 -1.24
CA GLY A 65 -13.28 -12.02 -2.03
C GLY A 65 -14.48 -11.07 -2.08
N ALA A 66 -14.93 -10.57 -0.92
CA ALA A 66 -16.05 -9.63 -0.81
C ALA A 66 -15.79 -8.31 -1.57
N LEU A 67 -14.56 -7.79 -1.49
CA LEU A 67 -14.19 -6.59 -2.25
C LEU A 67 -14.13 -6.86 -3.76
N ARG A 68 -13.61 -8.01 -4.19
CA ARG A 68 -13.60 -8.40 -5.61
C ARG A 68 -15.01 -8.63 -6.15
N GLU A 69 -15.91 -9.20 -5.36
CA GLU A 69 -17.33 -9.33 -5.73
C GLU A 69 -18.00 -7.95 -5.84
N ALA A 70 -17.73 -7.07 -4.88
CA ALA A 70 -18.34 -5.74 -4.85
C ALA A 70 -17.76 -4.79 -5.90
N LEU A 71 -16.48 -4.89 -6.27
CA LEU A 71 -15.77 -3.89 -7.10
C LEU A 71 -15.21 -4.46 -8.40
N GLY A 72 -15.07 -5.77 -8.52
CA GLY A 72 -14.32 -6.44 -9.58
C GLY A 72 -12.82 -6.59 -9.26
N PRO A 73 -12.10 -7.38 -10.09
CA PRO A 73 -10.66 -7.62 -9.92
C PRO A 73 -9.82 -6.39 -10.30
N GLY A 74 -8.66 -6.26 -9.65
CA GLY A 74 -7.68 -5.22 -9.95
C GLY A 74 -8.11 -3.81 -9.52
N ARG A 75 -9.05 -3.71 -8.57
CA ARG A 75 -9.70 -2.46 -8.16
C ARG A 75 -9.34 -1.99 -6.76
N THR A 76 -8.63 -2.83 -6.01
CA THR A 76 -8.18 -2.49 -4.67
C THR A 76 -6.66 -2.50 -4.64
N VAL A 77 -6.07 -1.38 -4.26
CA VAL A 77 -4.67 -1.34 -3.84
C VAL A 77 -4.64 -1.67 -2.35
N TRP A 78 -3.68 -2.47 -1.92
CA TRP A 78 -3.45 -2.73 -0.51
C TRP A 78 -2.06 -2.26 -0.12
N GLY A 79 -1.89 -1.86 1.15
CA GLY A 79 -0.60 -1.60 1.76
C GLY A 79 -0.51 -2.33 3.09
N ALA A 80 0.58 -3.08 3.29
CA ALA A 80 0.94 -3.60 4.60
C ALA A 80 1.95 -2.65 5.22
N LYS A 81 1.78 -2.30 6.50
CA LYS A 81 2.59 -1.33 7.21
C LYS A 81 3.13 -1.91 8.50
N LEU A 82 4.41 -1.66 8.77
CA LEU A 82 5.11 -2.02 10.00
C LEU A 82 5.44 -0.75 10.78
N ASP A 83 5.01 -0.70 12.03
CA ASP A 83 5.48 0.29 12.99
C ASP A 83 6.82 -0.14 13.58
N ALA A 84 7.85 0.68 13.41
CA ALA A 84 9.22 0.32 13.77
C ALA A 84 9.46 0.29 15.29
N THR A 85 8.60 0.94 16.08
CA THR A 85 8.76 1.02 17.54
C THR A 85 8.09 -0.18 18.22
N SER A 86 6.86 -0.48 17.83
CA SER A 86 6.07 -1.55 18.42
C SER A 86 6.27 -2.91 17.72
N GLY A 87 6.72 -2.90 16.46
CA GLY A 87 6.74 -4.09 15.61
C GLY A 87 5.36 -4.54 15.13
N GLU A 88 4.32 -3.73 15.36
CA GLU A 88 2.95 -4.08 14.98
C GLU A 88 2.69 -3.87 13.49
N LEU A 89 1.93 -4.80 12.91
CA LEU A 89 1.44 -4.72 11.54
C LEU A 89 0.06 -4.09 11.48
N SER A 90 -0.14 -3.25 10.47
CA SER A 90 -1.43 -2.69 10.06
C SER A 90 -1.57 -2.77 8.55
N TRP A 91 -2.80 -2.63 8.06
CA TRP A 91 -3.10 -2.69 6.64
C TRP A 91 -3.97 -1.52 6.23
N GLU A 92 -3.94 -1.23 4.95
CA GLU A 92 -4.78 -0.20 4.36
C GLU A 92 -5.19 -0.59 2.95
N LEU A 93 -6.47 -0.36 2.64
CA LEU A 93 -7.06 -0.62 1.33
C LEU A 93 -7.38 0.71 0.68
N TYR A 94 -6.96 0.91 -0.56
CA TYR A 94 -7.13 2.15 -1.31
C TYR A 94 -8.01 1.91 -2.54
N PHE A 95 -8.88 2.87 -2.79
CA PHE A 95 -9.92 2.83 -3.81
C PHE A 95 -9.85 4.10 -4.65
N TYR A 96 -9.46 3.97 -5.91
CA TYR A 96 -9.29 5.10 -6.83
C TYR A 96 -10.55 5.35 -7.64
N ARG A 97 -10.91 6.63 -7.76
CA ARG A 97 -12.00 7.06 -8.62
C ARG A 97 -11.59 6.90 -10.08
N ASN A 98 -12.30 6.05 -10.81
CA ASN A 98 -12.28 6.04 -12.27
C ASN A 98 -13.73 6.07 -12.77
N PRO A 99 -14.28 7.26 -13.11
CA PRO A 99 -15.69 7.40 -13.48
C PRO A 99 -16.11 6.57 -14.69
N HIS A 100 -15.17 6.26 -15.59
CA HIS A 100 -15.45 5.47 -16.78
C HIS A 100 -15.51 3.98 -16.51
N GLN A 101 -14.74 3.51 -15.52
CA GLN A 101 -14.64 2.11 -15.19
C GLN A 101 -15.55 1.71 -14.03
N HIS A 102 -15.83 2.64 -13.11
CA HIS A 102 -16.61 2.44 -11.88
C HIS A 102 -17.41 3.69 -11.51
N PRO A 103 -18.49 3.98 -12.26
CA PRO A 103 -19.33 5.14 -11.97
C PRO A 103 -20.03 5.05 -10.60
N ASP A 104 -20.10 3.85 -10.01
CA ASP A 104 -20.80 3.53 -8.77
C ASP A 104 -19.89 3.29 -7.55
N LEU A 105 -18.57 3.51 -7.69
CA LEU A 105 -17.65 3.47 -6.55
C LEU A 105 -18.00 4.57 -5.55
N SER A 106 -18.29 4.16 -4.31
CA SER A 106 -18.54 5.07 -3.19
C SER A 106 -17.98 4.51 -1.89
N VAL A 107 -17.71 5.40 -0.93
CA VAL A 107 -17.30 5.01 0.43
C VAL A 107 -18.36 4.10 1.07
N ALA A 108 -19.65 4.39 0.88
CA ALA A 108 -20.74 3.59 1.41
C ALA A 108 -20.74 2.15 0.87
N ARG A 109 -20.52 1.97 -0.44
CA ARG A 109 -20.42 0.64 -1.06
C ARG A 109 -19.25 -0.16 -0.48
N VAL A 110 -18.08 0.46 -0.35
CA VAL A 110 -16.90 -0.19 0.24
C VAL A 110 -17.12 -0.51 1.71
N ALA A 111 -17.68 0.42 2.48
CA ALA A 111 -18.01 0.18 3.89
C ALA A 111 -19.00 -0.98 4.05
N ALA A 112 -20.00 -1.10 3.16
CA ALA A 112 -20.93 -2.23 3.17
C ALA A 112 -20.24 -3.57 2.87
N ALA A 113 -19.32 -3.60 1.89
CA ALA A 113 -18.54 -4.80 1.57
C ALA A 113 -17.59 -5.21 2.73
N LEU A 114 -17.07 -4.23 3.48
CA LEU A 114 -16.16 -4.46 4.60
C LEU A 114 -16.88 -4.68 5.94
N ALA A 115 -18.18 -4.43 6.03
CA ALA A 115 -18.96 -4.47 7.28
C ALA A 115 -18.81 -5.75 8.13
N PRO A 116 -18.60 -6.96 7.56
CA PRO A 116 -18.35 -8.15 8.37
C PRO A 116 -17.05 -8.10 9.19
N TRP A 117 -16.07 -7.27 8.79
CA TRP A 117 -14.75 -7.15 9.41
C TRP A 117 -14.46 -5.78 10.01
N LEU A 118 -15.07 -4.72 9.45
CA LEU A 118 -14.72 -3.35 9.77
C LEU A 118 -15.96 -2.49 9.94
N ARG A 119 -15.97 -1.73 11.03
CA ARG A 119 -16.84 -0.58 11.20
C ARG A 119 -16.16 0.66 10.63
N VAL A 120 -16.59 1.09 9.45
CA VAL A 120 -16.13 2.34 8.82
C VAL A 120 -17.16 3.44 9.10
N ARG A 121 -16.73 4.53 9.74
CA ARG A 121 -17.61 5.67 10.05
C ARG A 121 -17.70 6.62 8.87
N VAL A 122 -18.67 6.38 8.01
CA VAL A 122 -18.95 7.21 6.83
C VAL A 122 -19.55 8.56 7.27
N PRO A 123 -19.06 9.71 6.75
CA PRO A 123 -19.67 11.01 7.02
C PRO A 123 -21.13 11.07 6.56
N SER A 124 -21.95 11.87 7.25
CA SER A 124 -23.35 12.10 6.86
C SER A 124 -23.47 13.09 5.69
N ARG A 125 -22.46 13.96 5.55
CA ARG A 125 -22.35 14.96 4.48
C ARG A 125 -21.71 14.40 3.21
N GLU A 126 -21.97 15.09 2.10
CA GLU A 126 -21.29 14.83 0.84
C GLU A 126 -19.78 15.10 0.94
N LEU A 127 -18.98 14.19 0.38
CA LEU A 127 -17.54 14.35 0.30
C LEU A 127 -17.17 15.34 -0.82
N PRO A 128 -16.12 16.16 -0.64
CA PRO A 128 -15.59 16.95 -1.74
C PRO A 128 -15.13 16.05 -2.90
N PRO A 129 -14.94 16.58 -4.12
CA PRO A 129 -14.34 15.83 -5.21
C PRO A 129 -13.04 15.16 -4.77
N TRP A 130 -12.99 13.84 -4.90
CA TRP A 130 -11.88 13.01 -4.43
C TRP A 130 -11.27 12.21 -5.59
N LEU A 131 -9.96 12.00 -5.49
CA LEU A 131 -9.18 11.15 -6.40
C LEU A 131 -9.20 9.70 -5.92
N MET A 132 -9.03 9.50 -4.62
CA MET A 132 -9.11 8.19 -3.97
C MET A 132 -9.57 8.34 -2.52
N PHE A 133 -9.93 7.21 -1.92
CA PHE A 133 -10.03 7.10 -0.47
C PHE A 133 -9.41 5.79 -0.02
N SER A 134 -9.15 5.66 1.27
CA SER A 134 -8.62 4.46 1.87
C SER A 134 -9.31 4.11 3.18
N VAL A 135 -9.21 2.83 3.55
CA VAL A 135 -9.65 2.29 4.83
C VAL A 135 -8.47 1.56 5.47
N ALA A 136 -7.95 2.10 6.56
CA ALA A 136 -6.87 1.51 7.35
C ALA A 136 -7.42 0.70 8.53
N PHE A 137 -6.76 -0.39 8.88
CA PHE A 137 -7.13 -1.27 9.98
C PHE A 137 -5.91 -2.02 10.54
N ASP A 138 -6.07 -2.58 11.73
CA ASP A 138 -5.03 -3.34 12.44
C ASP A 138 -5.37 -4.84 12.51
N ARG A 139 -4.58 -5.60 13.26
CA ARG A 139 -4.80 -7.05 13.38
C ARG A 139 -6.13 -7.40 14.05
N ALA A 140 -6.68 -6.52 14.89
CA ALA A 140 -7.91 -6.81 15.63
C ALA A 140 -9.07 -7.00 14.64
N ALA A 141 -9.08 -6.23 13.55
CA ALA A 141 -10.05 -6.36 12.47
C ALA A 141 -9.97 -7.70 11.70
N LEU A 142 -8.85 -8.40 11.78
CA LEU A 142 -8.70 -9.72 11.14
C LEU A 142 -9.26 -10.86 12.00
N ALA A 143 -9.39 -10.63 13.31
CA ALA A 143 -9.95 -11.60 14.26
C ALA A 143 -11.46 -11.42 14.50
N GLY A 144 -12.02 -10.27 14.11
CA GLY A 144 -13.44 -9.94 14.27
C GLY A 144 -13.72 -8.49 13.86
N PRO A 145 -14.94 -7.97 14.07
CA PRO A 145 -15.28 -6.60 13.70
C PRO A 145 -14.40 -5.58 14.43
N GLY A 146 -13.46 -4.97 13.70
CA GLY A 146 -12.60 -3.88 14.17
C GLY A 146 -13.09 -2.51 13.70
N GLU A 147 -12.40 -1.45 14.07
CA GLU A 147 -12.66 -0.11 13.50
C GLU A 147 -11.82 0.07 12.23
N GLY A 148 -12.42 0.68 11.21
CA GLY A 148 -11.72 1.09 9.98
C GLY A 148 -11.55 2.61 9.94
N GLU A 149 -10.32 3.10 9.78
CA GLU A 149 -10.03 4.53 9.62
C GLU A 149 -10.19 4.94 8.15
N LEU A 150 -11.15 5.83 7.87
CA LEU A 150 -11.38 6.39 6.54
C LEU A 150 -10.46 7.60 6.29
N THR A 151 -9.69 7.58 5.21
CA THR A 151 -8.96 8.74 4.71
C THR A 151 -9.39 9.07 3.28
N VAL A 152 -9.72 10.32 3.00
CA VAL A 152 -10.14 10.79 1.67
C VAL A 152 -9.08 11.72 1.09
N TYR A 153 -8.64 11.42 -0.12
CA TYR A 153 -7.64 12.18 -0.86
C TYR A 153 -8.36 13.04 -1.91
N VAL A 154 -8.31 14.36 -1.73
CA VAL A 154 -9.05 15.29 -2.58
C VAL A 154 -8.45 15.38 -3.97
N ALA A 155 -9.30 15.61 -4.98
CA ALA A 155 -8.89 15.63 -6.39
C ALA A 155 -7.92 16.77 -6.72
N GLU A 156 -8.04 17.88 -5.99
CA GLU A 156 -7.20 19.07 -6.17
C GLU A 156 -6.52 19.46 -4.86
N GLY A 157 -5.33 20.03 -4.96
CA GLY A 157 -4.62 20.58 -3.81
C GLY A 157 -3.75 19.58 -3.04
N ASN A 158 -3.71 18.30 -3.46
CA ASN A 158 -2.76 17.32 -2.92
C ASN A 158 -2.92 17.07 -1.40
N LEU A 159 -4.16 17.10 -0.90
CA LEU A 159 -4.47 16.95 0.52
C LEU A 159 -5.17 15.62 0.80
N ALA A 160 -4.93 15.07 1.98
CA ALA A 160 -5.67 13.92 2.49
C ALA A 160 -6.25 14.24 3.86
N TYR A 161 -7.52 13.85 4.06
CA TYR A 161 -8.26 14.10 5.28
C TYR A 161 -8.75 12.79 5.90
N ARG A 162 -8.50 12.59 7.18
CA ARG A 162 -9.16 11.53 7.94
C ARG A 162 -10.59 11.96 8.25
N TYR A 163 -11.51 11.02 8.12
CA TYR A 163 -12.90 11.14 8.53
C TYR A 163 -13.22 10.14 9.64
N ALA A 164 -13.93 10.60 10.67
CA ALA A 164 -14.56 9.74 11.67
C ALA A 164 -16.02 10.17 11.84
N GLY A 165 -16.87 9.75 10.91
CA GLY A 165 -18.17 10.40 10.74
C GLY A 165 -17.96 11.82 10.23
N ASP A 166 -18.53 12.82 10.91
CA ASP A 166 -18.45 14.22 10.50
C ASP A 166 -17.22 14.98 11.02
N GLU A 167 -16.42 14.34 11.88
CA GLU A 167 -15.12 14.86 12.31
C GLU A 167 -14.08 14.74 11.21
N VAL A 168 -13.33 15.81 10.96
CA VAL A 168 -12.33 15.88 9.90
C VAL A 168 -10.99 16.41 10.40
N GLU A 169 -9.93 15.72 9.99
CA GLU A 169 -8.55 16.05 10.31
C GLU A 169 -7.69 16.02 9.06
N LEU A 170 -6.94 17.11 8.79
CA LEU A 170 -5.92 17.11 7.75
C LEU A 170 -4.78 16.16 8.14
N ARG A 171 -4.51 15.14 7.32
CA ARG A 171 -3.48 14.13 7.57
C ARG A 171 -2.20 14.36 6.78
N ASN A 172 -2.34 14.76 5.51
CA ASN A 172 -1.21 14.77 4.58
C ASN A 172 -1.33 15.88 3.54
N HIS A 173 -0.20 16.47 3.20
CA HIS A 173 0.00 17.16 1.93
C HIS A 173 1.07 16.42 1.12
N TYR A 174 0.68 15.82 -0.01
CA TYR A 174 1.50 14.84 -0.74
C TYR A 174 1.72 15.23 -2.19
N LEU A 175 2.89 14.95 -2.76
CA LEU A 175 3.18 15.26 -4.15
C LEU A 175 3.89 14.11 -4.84
N PHE A 176 3.27 13.62 -5.91
CA PHE A 176 3.87 12.64 -6.81
C PHE A 176 4.73 13.34 -7.87
N LEU A 177 5.96 12.87 -8.03
CA LEU A 177 6.95 13.44 -8.93
C LEU A 177 7.57 12.34 -9.79
N ASP A 178 7.77 12.60 -11.07
CA ASP A 178 8.61 11.75 -11.94
C ASP A 178 10.09 12.06 -11.63
N PRO A 179 10.85 11.14 -11.01
CA PRO A 179 12.23 11.41 -10.65
C PRO A 179 13.14 11.63 -11.86
N ARG A 180 12.78 11.17 -13.06
CA ARG A 180 13.58 11.37 -14.27
C ARG A 180 13.44 12.78 -14.84
N GLY A 181 12.22 13.30 -14.84
CA GLY A 181 11.91 14.64 -15.36
C GLY A 181 11.97 15.75 -14.31
N GLN A 182 11.81 15.41 -13.04
CA GLN A 182 11.56 16.36 -11.95
C GLN A 182 12.50 16.18 -10.76
N ILE A 183 13.73 15.69 -10.97
CA ILE A 183 14.68 15.43 -9.88
C ILE A 183 14.93 16.68 -9.00
N GLU A 184 15.03 17.87 -9.59
CA GLU A 184 15.21 19.11 -8.82
C GLU A 184 14.00 19.40 -7.92
N GLN A 185 12.79 19.08 -8.38
CA GLN A 185 11.59 19.22 -7.55
C GLN A 185 11.58 18.18 -6.42
N VAL A 186 12.02 16.94 -6.68
CA VAL A 186 12.18 15.90 -5.64
C VAL A 186 13.16 16.39 -4.59
N LEU A 187 14.37 16.80 -4.99
CA LEU A 187 15.40 17.29 -4.07
C LEU A 187 14.93 18.53 -3.30
N THR A 188 14.20 19.45 -3.95
CA THR A 188 13.61 20.62 -3.30
C THR A 188 12.58 20.20 -2.26
N ARG A 189 11.69 19.26 -2.56
CA ARG A 189 10.70 18.76 -1.59
C ARG A 189 11.36 18.06 -0.41
N LEU A 190 12.38 17.24 -0.65
CA LEU A 190 13.12 16.57 0.43
C LEU A 190 13.82 17.55 1.38
N ARG A 191 14.38 18.65 0.86
CA ARG A 191 14.97 19.71 1.69
C ARG A 191 13.93 20.48 2.51
N HIS A 192 12.65 20.42 2.13
CA HIS A 192 11.54 21.10 2.80
C HIS A 192 10.72 20.17 3.70
N LEU A 193 11.16 18.92 3.90
CA LEU A 193 10.57 18.01 4.87
C LEU A 193 10.86 18.52 6.29
N VAL A 194 9.81 18.94 7.00
CA VAL A 194 9.91 19.70 8.25
C VAL A 194 10.40 18.84 9.39
N HIS A 195 9.98 17.57 9.43
CA HIS A 195 10.29 16.64 10.50
C HIS A 195 11.59 15.88 10.25
N ALA A 196 11.90 15.52 9.01
CA ALA A 196 13.17 14.90 8.64
C ALA A 196 14.33 15.91 8.68
N SER A 197 14.07 17.13 8.19
CA SER A 197 15.02 18.26 8.13
C SER A 197 16.43 17.80 7.76
N VAL A 198 16.61 17.33 6.53
CA VAL A 198 17.88 16.82 6.01
C VAL A 198 18.52 17.75 4.99
N SER A 199 19.85 17.78 4.99
CA SER A 199 20.64 18.50 3.99
C SER A 199 21.93 17.75 3.68
N GLY A 200 22.53 18.09 2.53
CA GLY A 200 23.82 17.55 2.12
C GLY A 200 23.84 16.01 2.02
N PRO A 201 24.90 15.33 2.50
CA PRO A 201 25.04 13.88 2.38
C PRO A 201 23.92 13.06 3.03
N ALA A 202 23.24 13.60 4.05
CA ALA A 202 22.15 12.89 4.74
C ALA A 202 20.91 12.68 3.86
N LEU A 203 20.76 13.43 2.76
CA LEU A 203 19.70 13.19 1.77
C LEU A 203 19.83 11.80 1.12
N ALA A 204 21.05 11.28 0.98
CA ALA A 204 21.27 9.94 0.41
C ALA A 204 20.64 8.83 1.27
N THR A 205 20.46 9.07 2.57
CA THR A 205 19.77 8.13 3.48
C THR A 205 18.26 8.07 3.21
N LEU A 206 17.68 9.14 2.63
CA LEU A 206 16.27 9.21 2.21
C LEU A 206 16.06 8.78 0.75
N LEU A 207 17.13 8.58 -0.02
CA LEU A 207 17.06 8.25 -1.44
C LEU A 207 18.00 7.08 -1.74
N PRO A 208 17.58 5.84 -1.46
CA PRO A 208 18.38 4.67 -1.79
C PRO A 208 18.67 4.65 -3.32
N PRO A 209 19.92 4.40 -3.74
CA PRO A 209 20.33 4.56 -5.14
C PRO A 209 19.55 3.73 -6.16
N GLY A 210 19.14 2.51 -5.80
CA GLY A 210 18.37 1.63 -6.70
C GLY A 210 16.98 2.20 -7.01
N PRO A 211 16.12 2.35 -6.00
CA PRO A 211 14.80 2.98 -6.14
C PRO A 211 14.85 4.35 -6.81
N MET A 212 15.84 5.20 -6.51
CA MET A 212 15.96 6.51 -7.15
C MET A 212 16.18 6.43 -8.68
N ARG A 213 16.87 5.40 -9.18
CA ARG A 213 17.13 5.21 -10.62
C ARG A 213 15.94 4.61 -11.38
N GLU A 214 15.18 3.75 -10.72
CA GLU A 214 14.18 2.90 -11.38
C GLU A 214 12.74 3.30 -11.08
N ALA A 215 12.47 3.98 -9.96
CA ALA A 215 11.12 4.32 -9.58
C ALA A 215 10.43 5.16 -10.65
N ARG A 216 9.16 4.85 -10.91
CA ARG A 216 8.35 5.63 -11.85
C ARG A 216 7.88 6.94 -11.21
N HIS A 217 7.49 6.90 -9.95
CA HIS A 217 7.14 8.07 -9.17
C HIS A 217 7.81 8.04 -7.80
N ILE A 218 8.21 9.21 -7.31
CA ILE A 218 8.51 9.44 -5.91
C ILE A 218 7.41 10.31 -5.34
N CYS A 219 6.75 9.86 -4.29
CA CYS A 219 5.81 10.67 -3.54
C CYS A 219 6.48 11.21 -2.28
N CYS A 220 6.47 12.53 -2.10
CA CYS A 220 6.90 13.17 -0.87
C CYS A 220 5.67 13.72 -0.15
N ALA A 221 5.53 13.41 1.14
CA ALA A 221 4.36 13.73 1.93
C ALA A 221 4.77 14.41 3.23
N ALA A 222 4.19 15.58 3.50
CA ALA A 222 4.30 16.24 4.80
C ALA A 222 3.08 15.86 5.64
N LYS A 223 3.30 15.12 6.73
CA LYS A 223 2.25 14.76 7.69
C LYS A 223 2.46 15.54 8.98
N ARG A 224 1.49 15.43 9.89
CA ARG A 224 1.45 16.24 11.12
C ARG A 224 2.64 16.03 12.08
N HIS A 225 3.17 14.81 12.11
CA HIS A 225 4.18 14.40 13.12
C HIS A 225 5.46 13.82 12.52
N HIS A 226 5.46 13.53 11.22
CA HIS A 226 6.57 12.97 10.48
C HIS A 226 6.41 13.32 8.99
N ASP A 227 7.47 13.16 8.22
CA ASP A 227 7.41 13.21 6.76
C ASP A 227 7.34 11.79 6.21
N ALA A 228 6.95 11.64 4.94
CA ALA A 228 6.89 10.34 4.30
C ALA A 228 7.40 10.38 2.86
N ILE A 229 8.06 9.29 2.45
CA ILE A 229 8.60 9.13 1.11
C ILE A 229 8.17 7.77 0.58
N TYR A 230 7.66 7.75 -0.65
CA TYR A 230 7.20 6.55 -1.33
C TYR A 230 7.85 6.45 -2.70
N PHE A 231 8.09 5.22 -3.14
CA PHE A 231 8.71 4.88 -4.41
C PHE A 231 7.78 3.91 -5.14
N SER A 232 7.47 4.20 -6.40
CA SER A 232 6.64 3.32 -7.21
C SER A 232 7.46 2.48 -8.18
N ARG A 233 6.99 1.26 -8.45
CA ARG A 233 7.49 0.34 -9.48
C ARG A 233 8.94 -0.12 -9.31
N VAL A 234 9.36 -0.43 -8.09
CA VAL A 234 10.66 -1.02 -7.79
C VAL A 234 10.68 -2.54 -8.00
N ARG A 235 11.86 -3.11 -8.24
CA ARG A 235 12.03 -4.55 -8.45
C ARG A 235 11.96 -5.32 -7.14
N GLY A 236 11.52 -6.58 -7.19
CA GLY A 236 11.45 -7.46 -6.02
C GLY A 236 12.74 -7.49 -5.16
N PRO A 237 13.93 -7.67 -5.75
CA PRO A 237 15.19 -7.63 -4.98
C PRO A 237 15.45 -6.29 -4.28
N GLN A 238 15.05 -5.17 -4.89
CA GLN A 238 15.17 -3.85 -4.28
C GLN A 238 14.19 -3.69 -3.13
N LEU A 239 12.94 -4.14 -3.30
CA LEU A 239 11.95 -4.17 -2.22
C LEU A 239 12.51 -4.94 -1.02
N VAL A 240 12.97 -6.19 -1.21
CA VAL A 240 13.48 -7.02 -0.12
C VAL A 240 14.66 -6.36 0.59
N ALA A 241 15.60 -5.76 -0.15
CA ALA A 241 16.72 -5.04 0.44
C ALA A 241 16.26 -3.86 1.31
N GLU A 242 15.25 -3.10 0.86
CA GLU A 242 14.69 -1.97 1.61
C GLU A 242 13.86 -2.42 2.82
N LEU A 243 13.04 -3.47 2.69
CA LEU A 243 12.29 -4.03 3.81
C LEU A 243 13.24 -4.54 4.90
N ARG A 244 14.36 -5.19 4.52
CA ARG A 244 15.42 -5.58 5.45
C ARG A 244 16.03 -4.38 6.15
N ARG A 245 16.36 -3.32 5.41
CA ARG A 245 16.90 -2.06 5.98
C ARG A 245 15.92 -1.41 6.95
N LEU A 246 14.62 -1.53 6.70
CA LEU A 246 13.53 -0.96 7.49
C LEU A 246 13.06 -1.88 8.63
N GLY A 247 13.75 -3.00 8.88
CA GLY A 247 13.49 -3.86 10.04
C GLY A 247 12.29 -4.78 9.91
N TRP A 248 11.87 -5.13 8.68
CA TRP A 248 10.77 -6.08 8.50
C TRP A 248 11.11 -7.50 8.98
N PRO A 249 10.11 -8.29 9.43
CA PRO A 249 10.32 -9.63 9.96
C PRO A 249 11.12 -10.53 8.99
N PRO A 250 12.20 -11.19 9.47
CA PRO A 250 13.03 -12.07 8.63
C PRO A 250 12.25 -13.17 7.90
N GLU A 251 11.17 -13.66 8.50
CA GLU A 251 10.28 -14.67 7.94
C GLU A 251 9.60 -14.17 6.65
N LEU A 252 9.14 -12.91 6.65
CA LEU A 252 8.57 -12.29 5.43
C LEU A 252 9.62 -12.16 4.34
N LEU A 253 10.83 -11.75 4.71
CA LEU A 253 11.92 -11.54 3.76
C LEU A 253 12.30 -12.87 3.11
N ALA A 254 12.42 -13.95 3.90
CA ALA A 254 12.68 -15.29 3.40
C ALA A 254 11.58 -15.79 2.46
N ASP A 255 10.31 -15.56 2.82
CA ASP A 255 9.16 -15.89 1.97
C ASP A 255 9.20 -15.14 0.62
N LEU A 256 9.48 -13.84 0.63
CA LEU A 256 9.59 -13.02 -0.59
C LEU A 256 10.78 -13.44 -1.47
N GLU A 257 11.92 -13.76 -0.86
CA GLU A 257 13.10 -14.25 -1.57
C GLU A 257 12.86 -15.62 -2.21
N ALA A 258 12.25 -16.55 -1.48
CA ALA A 258 11.90 -17.87 -2.00
C ALA A 258 10.86 -17.79 -3.13
N ALA A 259 9.91 -16.84 -3.04
CA ALA A 259 8.91 -16.61 -4.07
C ALA A 259 9.40 -15.73 -5.23
N ALA A 260 10.63 -15.21 -5.20
CA ALA A 260 11.11 -14.21 -6.16
C ALA A 260 10.91 -14.62 -7.64
N PRO A 261 11.24 -15.85 -8.09
CA PRO A 261 11.00 -16.27 -9.49
C PRO A 261 9.51 -16.31 -9.89
N ARG A 262 8.61 -16.36 -8.91
CA ARG A 262 7.16 -16.37 -9.11
C ARG A 262 6.54 -14.98 -8.91
N LEU A 263 7.32 -13.98 -8.51
CA LEU A 263 6.90 -12.59 -8.28
C LEU A 263 7.66 -11.59 -9.16
N ASP A 264 8.62 -12.06 -9.96
CA ASP A 264 9.47 -11.25 -10.86
C ASP A 264 8.72 -10.54 -11.99
N HIS A 265 7.46 -10.89 -12.25
CA HIS A 265 6.55 -10.18 -13.16
C HIS A 265 5.88 -8.96 -12.49
N LEU A 266 6.05 -8.79 -11.18
CA LEU A 266 5.53 -7.66 -10.43
C LEU A 266 6.63 -6.61 -10.23
N LEU A 267 6.21 -5.35 -10.32
CA LEU A 267 6.89 -4.22 -9.75
C LEU A 267 6.13 -3.83 -8.48
N TRP A 268 6.89 -3.50 -7.44
CA TRP A 268 6.38 -3.23 -6.12
C TRP A 268 6.46 -1.75 -5.82
N ASP A 269 5.67 -1.32 -4.86
CA ASP A 269 5.77 0.02 -4.33
C ASP A 269 6.05 -0.07 -2.83
N TYR A 270 6.76 0.91 -2.30
CA TYR A 270 7.03 0.96 -0.87
C TYR A 270 7.24 2.39 -0.42
N GLY A 271 7.17 2.62 0.88
CA GLY A 271 7.48 3.91 1.47
C GLY A 271 7.73 3.81 2.95
N TYR A 272 8.13 4.93 3.53
CA TYR A 272 8.41 5.04 4.95
C TYR A 272 8.13 6.44 5.47
N ASP A 273 7.73 6.46 6.74
CA ASP A 273 7.56 7.65 7.56
C ASP A 273 8.86 7.91 8.31
N VAL A 274 9.31 9.15 8.31
CA VAL A 274 10.62 9.55 8.83
C VAL A 274 10.52 10.87 9.59
N ARG A 275 11.29 10.94 10.68
CA ARG A 275 11.56 12.20 11.39
C ARG A 275 12.96 12.20 11.96
N ARG A 276 13.41 13.35 12.43
CA ARG A 276 14.65 13.48 13.19
C ARG A 276 14.40 13.28 14.68
N VAL A 277 15.21 12.44 15.31
CA VAL A 277 15.20 12.16 16.76
C VAL A 277 16.64 12.23 17.24
N ASP A 278 16.92 13.08 18.23
CA ASP A 278 18.26 13.27 18.80
C ASP A 278 19.36 13.49 17.76
N GLY A 279 19.03 14.23 16.69
CA GLY A 279 19.96 14.53 15.60
C GLY A 279 20.14 13.43 14.55
N ALA A 280 19.53 12.25 14.72
CA ALA A 280 19.55 11.16 13.74
C ALA A 280 18.21 11.02 13.01
N LEU A 281 18.22 10.43 11.82
CA LEU A 281 16.98 10.03 11.14
C LEU A 281 16.43 8.75 11.77
N ALA A 282 15.16 8.78 12.15
CA ALA A 282 14.41 7.63 12.61
C ALA A 282 13.29 7.32 11.61
N PHE A 283 13.24 6.07 11.16
CA PHE A 283 12.14 5.54 10.36
C PHE A 283 11.07 5.04 11.33
N GLU A 284 9.92 5.70 11.39
CA GLU A 284 8.86 5.38 12.36
C GLU A 284 7.96 4.25 11.88
N ARG A 285 7.67 4.27 10.59
CA ARG A 285 6.77 3.32 9.94
C ARG A 285 7.28 3.07 8.54
N SER A 286 7.06 1.86 8.06
CA SER A 286 7.30 1.55 6.65
C SER A 286 6.15 0.74 6.10
N GLY A 287 5.99 0.72 4.79
CA GLY A 287 4.96 -0.06 4.15
C GLY A 287 5.33 -0.43 2.73
N PHE A 288 4.75 -1.53 2.25
CA PHE A 288 4.80 -1.91 0.85
C PHE A 288 3.42 -2.27 0.33
N TYR A 289 3.25 -2.13 -0.97
CA TYR A 289 1.94 -2.08 -1.61
C TYR A 289 1.86 -3.04 -2.79
N GLY A 290 0.64 -3.45 -3.06
CA GLY A 290 0.27 -4.18 -4.27
C GLY A 290 -1.22 -3.97 -4.55
N TYR A 291 -1.79 -4.82 -5.39
CA TYR A 291 -3.20 -4.73 -5.74
C TYR A 291 -3.87 -6.11 -5.74
N PHE A 292 -5.20 -6.12 -5.84
CA PHE A 292 -6.00 -7.30 -6.14
C PHE A 292 -7.35 -6.96 -6.76
#